data_AF-A0A7S2I8I0-F1
#
_entry.id   AF-A0A7S2I8I0-F1
#
_cell.length_a   1.000
_cell.length_b   1.000
_cell.length_c   1.000
_cell.angle_alpha   90.00
_cell.angle_beta   90.00
_cell.angle_gamma   90.00
#
_symmetry.space_group_name_H-M   'P 1'
#
loop_
_entity.id
_entity.type
_entity.pdbx_description
1 polymer ?
#
loop_
_entity_poly.entity_id
_entity_poly.type
_entity_poly.pdbx_seq_one_letter_code
_entity_poly.pdbx_strand_id
1 'polypeptide(L)'
;ASSCTQTTERPLGCWSAPRTNTHQTEPTMEPEPDERQTRELQAFMETENQKAVIQAAISKLTETCFDKCVTKPGTKLDSSEANCIANCAGRYLDSSVFVVNRMMAKRQQQQ
;
A
#
# COMPACT_ATOMS: atom_id res chain seq x y z
N ALA A 1 -0.42 50.37 -0.23
CA ALA A 1 -1.85 50.65 -0.04
C ALA A 1 -2.52 50.55 -1.40
N SER A 2 -3.60 49.77 -1.47
CA SER A 2 -4.66 49.81 -2.52
C SER A 2 -4.23 49.35 -3.93
N SER A 3 -4.90 48.47 -4.67
CA SER A 3 -6.11 47.66 -4.48
C SER A 3 -6.12 46.61 -5.60
N CYS A 4 -6.57 45.38 -5.34
CA CYS A 4 -7.04 44.51 -6.41
C CYS A 4 -8.43 45.01 -6.83
N THR A 5 -8.62 45.32 -8.12
CA THR A 5 -9.96 45.44 -8.70
C THR A 5 -10.15 44.28 -9.67
N GLN A 6 -11.19 43.47 -9.41
CA GLN A 6 -11.66 42.47 -10.34
C GLN A 6 -12.41 43.16 -11.46
N THR A 7 -12.11 42.81 -12.71
CA THR A 7 -13.09 42.90 -13.79
C THR A 7 -13.03 41.62 -14.59
N THR A 8 -14.22 41.02 -14.62
CA THR A 8 -14.78 39.96 -15.45
C THR A 8 -14.29 40.01 -16.91
N GLU A 9 -14.40 38.85 -17.59
CA GLU A 9 -14.34 38.65 -19.04
C GLU A 9 -12.94 38.45 -19.66
N ARG A 10 -12.64 37.21 -20.11
CA ARG A 10 -11.55 36.92 -21.07
C ARG A 10 -11.85 37.69 -22.37
N PRO A 11 -10.87 38.43 -22.93
CA PRO A 11 -10.16 37.85 -24.06
C PRO A 11 -8.66 38.21 -24.10
N LEU A 12 -7.85 37.20 -24.42
CA LEU A 12 -6.52 37.29 -25.06
C LEU A 12 -5.56 38.38 -24.56
N GLY A 13 -4.63 37.99 -23.67
CA GLY A 13 -3.31 38.64 -23.58
C GLY A 13 -2.98 39.33 -22.26
N CYS A 14 -2.19 38.64 -21.44
CA CYS A 14 -1.13 39.16 -20.55
C CYS A 14 -0.53 37.96 -19.81
N TRP A 15 0.29 37.16 -20.51
CA TRP A 15 1.18 36.24 -19.82
C TRP A 15 2.28 37.06 -19.16
N SER A 16 2.15 37.25 -17.85
CA SER A 16 3.26 37.70 -17.01
C SER A 16 4.39 36.69 -17.16
N ALA A 17 5.47 37.08 -17.83
CA ALA A 17 6.69 36.28 -17.84
C ALA A 17 7.17 36.09 -16.39
N PRO A 18 7.57 34.88 -15.97
CA PRO A 18 8.26 34.75 -14.71
C PRO A 18 9.55 35.56 -14.79
N ARG A 19 9.68 36.54 -13.90
CA ARG A 19 10.93 37.26 -13.65
C ARG A 19 11.99 36.20 -13.32
N THR A 20 12.97 36.03 -14.20
CA THR A 20 14.14 35.20 -13.94
C THR A 20 14.89 35.82 -12.76
N ASN A 21 14.62 35.32 -11.56
CA ASN A 21 15.52 35.51 -10.44
C ASN A 21 16.64 34.49 -10.61
N THR A 22 17.80 34.96 -11.06
CA THR A 22 19.06 34.25 -10.99
C THR A 22 19.45 34.06 -9.52
N HIS A 23 18.84 33.07 -8.87
CA HIS A 23 19.52 32.30 -7.84
C HIS A 23 19.72 30.93 -8.47
N GLN A 24 20.96 30.68 -8.87
CA GLN A 24 21.43 29.35 -9.24
C GLN A 24 21.16 28.45 -8.03
N THR A 25 20.13 27.60 -8.13
CA THR A 25 20.27 26.26 -7.56
C THR A 25 20.90 25.46 -8.69
N GLU A 26 22.14 25.04 -8.47
CA GLU A 26 22.78 23.99 -9.26
C GLU A 26 21.76 22.89 -9.59
N PRO A 27 21.87 22.22 -10.74
CA PRO A 27 21.33 20.88 -10.83
C PRO A 27 22.13 20.10 -9.80
N THR A 28 21.61 19.96 -8.59
CA THR A 28 22.07 18.94 -7.66
C THR A 28 22.04 17.66 -8.47
N MET A 29 23.23 17.16 -8.80
CA MET A 29 23.43 15.72 -8.90
C MET A 29 22.90 15.18 -7.57
N GLU A 30 21.61 14.85 -7.53
CA GLU A 30 21.16 13.75 -6.68
C GLU A 30 22.16 12.64 -7.00
N PRO A 31 22.90 12.13 -6.01
CA PRO A 31 23.82 11.04 -6.28
C PRO A 31 23.00 9.94 -6.93
N GLU A 32 23.25 9.66 -8.22
CA GLU A 32 22.75 8.45 -8.87
C GLU A 32 23.09 7.32 -7.91
N PRO A 33 22.10 6.59 -7.38
CA PRO A 33 22.34 5.66 -6.29
C PRO A 33 23.34 4.63 -6.80
N ASP A 34 24.48 4.51 -6.10
CA ASP A 34 25.51 3.54 -6.44
C ASP A 34 24.86 2.16 -6.65
N GLU A 35 25.30 1.40 -7.67
CA GLU A 35 24.64 0.14 -8.02
C GLU A 35 24.52 -0.82 -6.82
N ARG A 36 25.45 -0.74 -5.85
CA ARG A 36 25.38 -1.51 -4.60
C ARG A 36 24.30 -0.97 -3.68
N GLN A 37 24.23 0.35 -3.48
CA GLN A 37 23.17 0.99 -2.69
C GLN A 37 21.79 0.70 -3.26
N THR A 38 21.64 0.68 -4.59
CA THR A 38 20.37 0.32 -5.26
C THR A 38 19.97 -1.12 -5.00
N ARG A 39 20.93 -2.07 -5.06
CA ARG A 39 20.67 -3.49 -4.76
C ARG A 39 20.33 -3.72 -3.29
N GLU A 40 21.03 -3.07 -2.37
CA GLU A 40 20.75 -3.14 -0.94
C GLU A 40 19.36 -2.56 -0.62
N LEU A 41 19.00 -1.44 -1.23
CA LEU A 41 17.67 -0.85 -1.11
C LEU A 41 16.57 -1.78 -1.63
N GLN A 42 16.77 -2.41 -2.79
CA GLN A 42 15.82 -3.37 -3.35
C GLN A 42 15.61 -4.56 -2.40
N ALA A 43 16.69 -5.16 -1.89
CA ALA A 43 16.61 -6.27 -0.94
C ALA A 43 15.89 -5.87 0.37
N PHE A 44 16.16 -4.66 0.86
CA PHE A 44 15.46 -4.10 2.01
C PHE A 44 13.97 -3.93 1.72
N MET A 45 13.61 -3.32 0.59
CA MET A 45 12.21 -3.13 0.18
C MET A 45 11.45 -4.44 0.03
N GLU A 46 12.07 -5.47 -0.57
CA GLU A 46 11.46 -6.80 -0.69
C GLU A 46 11.18 -7.42 0.68
N THR A 47 12.13 -7.31 1.61
CA THR A 47 11.98 -7.82 2.98
C THR A 47 10.84 -7.11 3.71
N GLU A 48 10.80 -5.78 3.65
CA GLU A 48 9.75 -4.99 4.30
C GLU A 48 8.37 -5.22 3.65
N ASN A 49 8.31 -5.41 2.33
CA ASN A 49 7.09 -5.77 1.64
C ASN A 49 6.56 -7.13 2.10
N GLN A 50 7.42 -8.15 2.16
CA GLN A 50 7.04 -9.47 2.67
C GLN A 50 6.50 -9.40 4.10
N LYS A 51 7.14 -8.63 4.98
CA LYS A 51 6.63 -8.39 6.34
C LYS A 51 5.26 -7.73 6.32
N ALA A 52 5.07 -6.68 5.52
CA ALA A 52 3.79 -5.99 5.43
C ALA A 52 2.66 -6.92 4.94
N VAL A 53 2.95 -7.77 3.95
CA VAL A 53 2.00 -8.79 3.46
C VAL A 53 1.62 -9.78 4.56
N ILE A 54 2.60 -10.27 5.33
CA ILE A 54 2.34 -11.19 6.44
C ILE A 54 1.52 -10.51 7.53
N GLN A 55 1.84 -9.27 7.90
CA GLN A 55 1.08 -8.51 8.89
C GLN A 55 -0.37 -8.30 8.45
N ALA A 56 -0.59 -7.94 7.18
CA ALA A 56 -1.94 -7.81 6.63
C ALA A 56 -2.71 -9.14 6.67
N ALA A 57 -2.04 -10.26 6.37
CA ALA A 57 -2.64 -11.59 6.48
C ALA A 57 -3.01 -11.94 7.93
N ILE A 58 -2.14 -11.64 8.91
CA ILE A 58 -2.41 -11.85 10.34
C ILE A 58 -3.61 -11.01 10.79
N SER A 59 -3.65 -9.73 10.46
CA SER A 59 -4.79 -8.86 10.79
C SER A 59 -6.09 -9.42 10.20
N LYS A 60 -6.06 -9.82 8.93
CA LYS A 60 -7.25 -10.33 8.25
C LYS A 60 -7.76 -11.65 8.84
N LEU A 61 -6.84 -12.57 9.14
CA LEU A 61 -7.17 -13.83 9.80
C LEU A 61 -7.73 -13.59 11.21
N THR A 62 -7.11 -12.69 11.96
CA THR A 62 -7.55 -12.34 13.32
C THR A 62 -8.97 -11.82 13.30
N GLU A 63 -9.28 -10.82 12.47
CA GLU A 63 -10.64 -10.28 12.34
C GLU A 63 -11.64 -11.35 11.93
N THR A 64 -11.33 -12.09 10.85
CA THR A 64 -12.26 -13.06 10.26
C THR A 64 -12.55 -14.21 11.22
N CYS A 65 -11.52 -14.76 11.87
CA CYS A 65 -11.68 -15.89 12.76
C CYS A 65 -12.23 -15.48 14.13
N PHE A 66 -11.94 -14.26 14.59
CA PHE A 66 -12.56 -13.73 15.80
C PHE A 66 -14.08 -13.62 15.64
N ASP A 67 -14.56 -12.98 14.57
CA ASP A 67 -15.99 -12.81 14.29
C ASP A 67 -16.74 -14.15 14.13
N LYS A 68 -16.05 -15.20 13.68
CA LYS A 68 -16.64 -16.53 13.47
C LYS A 68 -16.60 -17.43 14.68
N CYS A 69 -15.54 -17.36 15.47
CA CYS A 69 -15.26 -18.34 16.51
C CYS A 69 -15.50 -17.81 17.92
N VAL A 70 -15.39 -16.50 18.15
CA VAL A 70 -15.52 -15.92 19.49
C VAL A 70 -16.92 -15.33 19.65
N THR A 71 -17.78 -16.03 20.39
CA THR A 71 -19.16 -15.57 20.64
C THR A 71 -19.24 -14.63 21.84
N LYS A 72 -18.41 -14.87 22.87
CA LYS A 72 -18.34 -14.04 24.08
C LYS A 72 -16.87 -13.80 24.41
N PRO A 73 -16.35 -12.58 24.23
CA PRO A 73 -14.96 -12.29 24.52
C PRO A 73 -14.67 -12.52 26.01
N GLY A 74 -13.74 -13.43 26.29
CA GLY A 74 -13.21 -13.71 27.62
C GLY A 74 -11.76 -13.27 27.77
N THR A 75 -11.18 -13.52 28.94
CA THR A 75 -9.74 -13.28 29.21
C THR A 75 -8.81 -14.30 28.54
N LYS A 76 -9.37 -15.38 28.01
CA LYS A 76 -8.69 -16.46 27.30
C LYS A 76 -9.67 -17.13 26.34
N LEU A 77 -9.12 -17.72 25.29
CA LEU A 77 -9.87 -18.62 24.42
C LEU A 77 -10.17 -19.91 25.17
N ASP A 78 -11.42 -20.36 25.15
CA ASP A 78 -11.76 -21.70 25.61
C ASP A 78 -11.30 -22.77 24.59
N SER A 79 -11.41 -24.06 24.94
CA SER A 79 -10.94 -25.14 24.07
C SER A 79 -11.70 -25.23 22.75
N SER A 80 -12.98 -24.85 22.75
CA SER A 80 -13.84 -24.85 21.55
C SER A 80 -13.49 -23.67 20.64
N GLU A 81 -13.26 -22.49 21.19
CA GLU A 81 -12.80 -21.30 20.46
C GLU A 81 -11.41 -21.52 19.85
N ALA A 82 -10.47 -22.09 20.61
CA ALA A 82 -9.13 -22.41 20.13
C ALA A 82 -9.16 -23.40 18.97
N ASN A 83 -9.97 -24.47 19.07
CA ASN A 83 -10.15 -25.44 17.99
C ASN A 83 -10.84 -24.80 16.78
N CYS A 84 -11.85 -23.96 16.99
CA CYS A 84 -12.52 -23.23 15.91
C CYS A 84 -11.53 -22.34 15.16
N ILE A 85 -10.71 -21.55 15.87
CA ILE A 85 -9.74 -20.64 15.26
C ILE A 85 -8.69 -21.40 14.45
N ALA A 86 -8.18 -22.52 14.96
CA ALA A 86 -7.23 -23.37 14.22
C ALA A 86 -7.82 -23.86 12.89
N ASN A 87 -9.08 -24.33 12.91
CA ASN A 87 -9.78 -24.74 11.69
C ASN A 87 -10.09 -23.56 10.76
N CYS A 88 -10.54 -22.43 11.31
CA CYS A 88 -10.84 -21.22 10.56
C CYS A 88 -9.62 -20.73 9.79
N ALA A 89 -8.47 -20.60 10.46
CA ALA A 89 -7.25 -20.12 9.84
C ALA A 89 -6.78 -21.07 8.72
N GLY A 90 -6.78 -22.39 8.97
CA GLY A 90 -6.43 -23.38 7.95
C GLY A 90 -7.34 -23.30 6.72
N ARG A 91 -8.67 -23.27 6.92
CA ARG A 91 -9.64 -23.16 5.82
C ARG A 91 -9.55 -21.83 5.07
N TYR A 92 -9.26 -20.73 5.76
CA TYR A 92 -9.07 -19.43 5.13
C TYR A 92 -7.86 -19.43 4.20
N LEU A 93 -6.72 -19.98 4.65
CA LEU A 93 -5.53 -20.07 3.83
C LEU A 93 -5.75 -20.99 2.62
N ASP A 94 -6.34 -22.17 2.82
CA ASP A 94 -6.63 -23.13 1.73
C ASP A 94 -7.53 -22.50 0.66
N SER A 95 -8.60 -21.84 1.08
CA SER A 95 -9.53 -21.18 0.16
C SER A 95 -8.89 -19.97 -0.55
N SER A 96 -8.07 -19.19 0.16
CA SER A 96 -7.34 -18.07 -0.44
C SER A 96 -6.38 -18.54 -1.54
N VAL A 97 -5.60 -19.59 -1.28
CA VAL A 97 -4.69 -20.19 -2.28
C VAL A 97 -5.47 -20.73 -3.47
N PHE A 98 -6.58 -21.44 -3.23
CA PHE A 98 -7.44 -21.93 -4.29
C PHE A 98 -7.95 -20.81 -5.20
N VAL A 99 -8.45 -19.71 -4.62
CA VAL A 99 -8.96 -18.56 -5.37
C VAL A 99 -7.85 -17.91 -6.20
N VAL A 100 -6.69 -17.66 -5.60
CA VAL A 100 -5.54 -17.05 -6.30
C VAL A 100 -5.07 -17.92 -7.46
N ASN A 101 -4.91 -19.23 -7.25
CA ASN A 101 -4.50 -20.17 -8.29
C ASN A 101 -5.52 -20.19 -9.45
N ARG A 102 -6.82 -20.18 -9.14
CA ARG A 102 -7.88 -20.13 -10.15
C ARG A 102 -7.85 -18.82 -10.94
N MET A 103 -7.59 -17.69 -10.30
CA MET A 103 -7.46 -16.39 -10.95
C MET A 103 -6.22 -16.34 -11.85
N MET A 104 -5.08 -16.86 -11.38
CA MET A 104 -3.84 -16.96 -12.16
C MET A 104 -4.02 -17.83 -13.41
N ALA A 105 -4.62 -19.01 -13.27
CA ALA A 105 -4.91 -19.90 -14.39
C ALA A 105 -5.84 -19.24 -15.43
N LYS A 106 -6.82 -18.43 -15.00
CA LYS A 106 -7.70 -17.69 -15.92
C LYS A 106 -6.97 -16.57 -16.66
N ARG A 107 -6.02 -15.87 -16.02
CA ARG A 107 -5.24 -14.80 -16.68
C ARG A 107 -4.38 -15.32 -17.84
N GLN A 108 -3.89 -16.55 -17.74
CA GLN A 108 -3.08 -17.17 -18.80
C GLN A 108 -3.89 -17.54 -20.06
N GLN A 109 -5.21 -17.67 -19.98
CA GLN A 109 -6.07 -17.99 -21.13
C GLN A 109 -6.47 -16.74 -21.95
N GLN A 110 -6.17 -15.54 -21.44
CA GLN A 110 -6.50 -14.26 -22.07
C GLN A 110 -5.30 -13.62 -22.78
N GLN A 111 -4.16 -14.31 -22.83
CA GLN A 111 -2.99 -14.00 -23.66
C GLN A 111 -2.90 -15.03 -24.78
#